data_AF-A0A401H4G2-F1
#
_entry.id   AF-A0A401H4G2-F1
#
_cell.length_a   1.000
_cell.length_b   1.000
_cell.length_c   1.000
_cell.angle_alpha   90.00
_cell.angle_beta   90.00
_cell.angle_gamma   90.00
#
_symmetry.space_group_name_H-M   'P 1'
#
loop_
_entity.id
_entity.type
_entity.pdbx_description
1 polymer ?
#
loop_
_entity_poly.entity_id
_entity_poly.type
_entity_poly.pdbx_seq_one_letter_code
_entity_poly.pdbx_strand_id
1 'polypeptide(L)'
;MVLTHDFIVWDRHGRDTFLLDSEDTLQIAIKDEEGIMAINLARLTGALSMLPMAFYLCSNLTPSELIRGVTRQDGTVERLSADDLAACMEGRVRLTTANTVGNASIYLQNSPACSRRPLCADSFKRFLRIGLIFSPTDSISHHSLHQRDGSLNNICENDKVCWDCITFLMTSDYERRRKLWEILPSIFGLEDWKHLRAAESA
;
A
#
# COMPACT_ATOMS: atom_id res chain seq x y z
N MET A 1 -7.21 -5.95 6.36
CA MET A 1 -6.29 -6.18 5.23
C MET A 1 -6.35 -7.65 4.84
N VAL A 2 -6.27 -7.96 3.54
CA VAL A 2 -6.43 -9.31 2.99
C VAL A 2 -5.14 -9.70 2.25
N LEU A 3 -4.60 -10.89 2.49
CA LEU A 3 -3.48 -11.42 1.70
C LEU A 3 -4.02 -12.00 0.40
N THR A 4 -3.68 -11.38 -0.73
CA THR A 4 -4.22 -11.73 -2.04
C THR A 4 -3.26 -11.30 -3.15
N HIS A 5 -3.20 -12.05 -4.25
CA HIS A 5 -2.46 -11.65 -5.45
C HIS A 5 -3.33 -10.85 -6.44
N ASP A 6 -4.57 -10.50 -6.07
CA ASP A 6 -5.52 -9.75 -6.90
C ASP A 6 -5.73 -8.31 -6.40
N PHE A 7 -5.39 -7.33 -7.23
CA PHE A 7 -5.50 -5.91 -6.89
C PHE A 7 -6.94 -5.46 -6.60
N ILE A 8 -7.94 -5.98 -7.33
CA ILE A 8 -9.34 -5.59 -7.12
C ILE A 8 -9.85 -6.11 -5.79
N VAL A 9 -9.45 -7.33 -5.41
CA VAL A 9 -9.73 -7.88 -4.08
C VAL A 9 -9.06 -7.01 -3.02
N TRP A 10 -7.76 -6.71 -3.19
CA TRP A 10 -7.04 -5.84 -2.25
C TRP A 10 -7.70 -4.46 -2.09
N ASP A 11 -7.95 -3.76 -3.19
CA ASP A 11 -8.51 -2.40 -3.21
C ASP A 11 -9.89 -2.35 -2.53
N ARG A 12 -10.73 -3.36 -2.77
CA ARG A 12 -12.04 -3.47 -2.14
C ARG A 12 -11.95 -3.54 -0.61
N HIS A 13 -10.96 -4.27 -0.10
CA HIS A 13 -10.75 -4.55 1.34
C HIS A 13 -9.78 -3.58 2.02
N GLY A 14 -9.09 -2.73 1.25
CA GLY A 14 -8.23 -1.66 1.74
C GLY A 14 -8.97 -0.36 2.06
N ARG A 15 -10.28 -0.29 1.74
CA ARG A 15 -11.20 0.75 2.23
C ARG A 15 -11.46 0.49 3.70
N ASP A 16 -11.06 1.41 4.57
CA ASP A 16 -11.50 1.35 5.95
C ASP A 16 -13.04 1.37 5.97
N THR A 17 -13.61 0.35 6.58
CA THR A 17 -15.03 0.13 6.78
C THR A 17 -15.65 1.32 7.51
N PHE A 18 -16.18 2.28 6.76
CA PHE A 18 -17.18 3.22 7.30
C PHE A 18 -18.40 3.41 6.41
N LEU A 19 -18.37 2.94 5.16
CA LEU A 19 -19.54 2.97 4.29
C LEU A 19 -19.57 1.69 3.44
N LEU A 20 -20.21 0.65 3.98
CA LEU A 20 -21.11 -0.29 3.32
C LEU A 20 -21.31 -1.51 4.24
N ASP A 21 -22.54 -1.64 4.75
CA ASP A 21 -23.06 -2.90 5.27
C ASP A 21 -23.17 -3.93 4.13
N SER A 22 -22.95 -5.21 4.47
CA SER A 22 -23.19 -6.46 3.70
C SER A 22 -22.24 -6.73 2.52
N GLU A 23 -21.69 -7.93 2.30
CA GLU A 23 -22.18 -9.30 2.56
C GLU A 23 -21.07 -10.27 3.04
N ASP A 24 -21.53 -11.36 3.67
CA ASP A 24 -20.80 -12.56 4.10
C ASP A 24 -19.62 -12.95 3.20
N THR A 25 -18.42 -12.53 3.58
CA THR A 25 -17.21 -13.22 3.18
C THR A 25 -16.39 -13.50 4.43
N LEU A 26 -16.30 -14.78 4.79
CA LEU A 26 -15.50 -15.27 5.92
C LEU A 26 -14.03 -15.03 5.58
N GLN A 27 -13.54 -13.83 5.88
CA GLN A 27 -12.19 -13.40 5.53
C GLN A 27 -11.37 -13.23 6.80
N ILE A 28 -10.26 -13.95 6.84
CA ILE A 28 -9.27 -13.84 7.91
C ILE A 28 -8.55 -12.51 7.69
N ALA A 29 -8.84 -11.53 8.55
CA ALA A 29 -8.09 -10.28 8.58
C ALA A 29 -6.65 -10.60 9.00
N ILE A 30 -5.69 -10.31 8.12
CA ILE A 30 -4.27 -10.58 8.37
C ILE A 30 -3.63 -9.34 8.99
N LYS A 31 -2.86 -9.56 10.06
CA LYS A 31 -2.05 -8.52 10.71
C LYS A 31 -0.70 -8.41 10.02
N ASP A 32 -0.08 -7.23 10.04
CA ASP A 32 1.28 -7.05 9.47
C ASP A 32 2.30 -8.03 10.08
N GLU A 33 2.15 -8.35 11.37
CA GLU A 33 2.93 -9.33 12.14
C GLU A 33 2.94 -10.73 11.52
N GLU A 34 1.91 -11.09 10.76
CA GLU A 34 1.79 -12.39 10.09
C GLU A 34 2.53 -12.42 8.75
N GLY A 35 3.09 -11.29 8.29
CA GLY A 35 3.83 -11.20 7.03
C GLY A 35 5.06 -12.12 6.98
N ILE A 36 5.82 -12.22 8.08
CA ILE A 36 7.01 -13.09 8.15
C ILE A 36 6.59 -14.55 7.99
N MET A 37 5.55 -14.97 8.72
CA MET A 37 4.99 -16.31 8.61
C MET A 37 4.49 -16.57 7.19
N ALA A 38 3.81 -15.60 6.56
CA ALA A 38 3.30 -15.73 5.20
C ALA A 38 4.43 -15.93 4.17
N ILE A 39 5.56 -15.22 4.30
CA ILE A 39 6.76 -15.45 3.46
C ILE A 39 7.28 -16.87 3.66
N ASN A 40 7.50 -17.27 4.91
CA ASN A 40 8.05 -18.59 5.23
C ASN A 40 7.15 -19.71 4.72
N LEU A 41 5.84 -19.58 4.89
CA LEU A 41 4.87 -20.55 4.41
C LEU A 41 4.82 -20.59 2.88
N ALA A 42 4.77 -19.43 2.21
CA ALA A 42 4.76 -19.36 0.75
C ALA A 42 5.99 -20.02 0.12
N ARG A 43 7.18 -19.82 0.72
CA ARG A 43 8.41 -20.49 0.27
C ARG A 43 8.37 -22.00 0.53
N LEU A 44 7.81 -22.42 1.67
CA LEU A 44 7.72 -23.83 2.05
C LEU A 44 6.71 -24.61 1.18
N THR A 45 5.58 -24.00 0.84
CA THR A 45 4.48 -24.66 0.12
C THR A 45 4.52 -24.42 -1.40
N GLY A 46 5.40 -23.53 -1.87
CA GLY A 46 5.45 -23.14 -3.28
C GLY A 46 4.35 -22.14 -3.69
N ALA A 47 3.59 -21.58 -2.74
CA ALA A 47 2.59 -20.53 -3.00
C ALA A 47 3.26 -19.16 -3.27
N LEU A 48 4.12 -19.10 -4.28
CA LEU A 48 5.03 -17.98 -4.54
C LEU A 48 4.31 -16.69 -4.94
N SER A 49 3.08 -16.75 -5.45
CA SER A 49 2.29 -15.56 -5.78
C SER A 49 1.84 -14.77 -4.55
N MET A 50 1.91 -15.37 -3.36
CA MET A 50 1.65 -14.67 -2.09
C MET A 50 2.83 -13.81 -1.62
N LEU A 51 4.06 -14.08 -2.11
CA LEU A 51 5.27 -13.41 -1.65
C LEU A 51 5.23 -11.88 -1.79
N PRO A 52 4.82 -11.29 -2.94
CA PRO A 52 4.84 -9.84 -3.09
C PRO A 52 4.01 -9.13 -2.00
N MET A 53 2.84 -9.70 -1.65
CA MET A 53 2.02 -9.15 -0.59
C MET A 53 2.53 -9.45 0.81
N ALA A 54 3.08 -10.64 1.04
CA ALA A 54 3.69 -10.96 2.32
C ALA A 54 4.89 -10.03 2.63
N PHE A 55 5.71 -9.72 1.62
CA PHE A 55 6.77 -8.71 1.73
C PHE A 55 6.24 -7.29 1.93
N TYR A 56 5.13 -6.93 1.29
CA TYR A 56 4.47 -5.65 1.52
C TYR A 56 4.01 -5.52 2.99
N LEU A 57 3.43 -6.57 3.57
CA LEU A 57 3.08 -6.61 5.01
C LEU A 57 4.31 -6.48 5.90
N CYS A 58 5.37 -7.25 5.62
CA CYS A 58 6.64 -7.13 6.35
C CYS A 58 7.25 -5.74 6.28
N SER A 59 7.01 -5.00 5.19
CA SER A 59 7.52 -3.63 5.03
C SER A 59 6.92 -2.65 6.05
N ASN A 60 5.79 -2.99 6.66
CA ASN A 60 5.13 -2.21 7.72
C ASN A 60 5.65 -2.53 9.13
N LEU A 61 6.44 -3.61 9.28
CA LEU A 61 7.02 -3.98 10.57
C LEU A 61 8.13 -3.02 11.00
N THR A 62 8.32 -2.91 12.32
CA THR A 62 9.44 -2.16 12.87
C THR A 62 10.77 -2.81 12.45
N PRO A 63 11.87 -2.04 12.37
CA PRO A 63 13.19 -2.60 12.11
C PRO A 63 13.58 -3.71 13.11
N SER A 64 13.13 -3.58 14.36
CA SER A 64 13.32 -4.59 15.40
C SER A 64 12.63 -5.90 15.05
N GLU A 65 11.36 -5.87 14.66
CA GLU A 65 10.59 -7.07 14.32
C GLU A 65 11.14 -7.75 13.07
N LEU A 66 11.56 -6.99 12.06
CA LEU A 66 12.22 -7.55 10.88
C LEU A 66 13.52 -8.28 11.21
N ILE A 67 14.36 -7.69 12.07
CA ILE A 67 15.67 -8.26 12.41
C ILE A 67 15.55 -9.41 13.41
N ARG A 68 14.73 -9.23 14.46
CA ARG A 68 14.64 -10.18 15.59
C ARG A 68 13.59 -11.26 15.37
N GLY A 69 12.66 -11.04 14.45
CA GLY A 69 11.48 -11.86 14.24
C GLY A 69 10.29 -11.43 15.09
N VAL A 70 9.16 -12.09 14.84
CA VAL A 70 7.90 -11.93 15.57
C VAL A 70 7.60 -13.21 16.35
N THR A 71 7.24 -13.05 17.63
CA THR A 71 6.88 -14.19 18.49
C THR A 71 5.46 -14.65 18.21
N ARG A 72 5.29 -15.94 17.90
CA ARG A 72 4.00 -16.60 17.72
C ARG A 72 3.31 -16.87 19.06
N GLN A 73 2.02 -17.21 18.99
CA GLN A 73 1.23 -17.56 20.18
C GLN A 73 1.77 -18.78 20.95
N ASP A 74 2.46 -19.69 20.26
CA ASP A 74 3.10 -20.86 20.86
C ASP A 74 4.48 -20.58 21.48
N GLY A 75 4.93 -19.32 21.44
CA GLY A 75 6.22 -18.88 21.96
C GLY A 75 7.40 -19.09 21.01
N THR A 76 7.18 -19.67 19.83
CA THR A 76 8.21 -19.75 18.79
C THR A 76 8.43 -18.39 18.13
N VAL A 77 9.61 -18.16 17.56
CA VAL A 77 9.95 -16.89 16.89
C VAL A 77 10.11 -17.12 15.40
N GLU A 78 9.27 -16.45 14.61
CA GLU A 78 9.37 -16.46 13.16
C GLU A 78 10.36 -15.41 12.69
N ARG A 79 11.25 -15.81 11.79
CA ARG A 79 12.27 -14.92 11.22
C ARG A 79 12.30 -15.05 9.72
N LEU A 80 12.67 -13.96 9.07
CA LEU A 80 13.04 -13.96 7.67
C LEU A 80 14.40 -14.63 7.49
N SER A 81 14.60 -15.27 6.33
CA SER A 81 15.93 -15.62 5.87
C SER A 81 16.76 -14.35 5.63
N ALA A 82 18.09 -14.48 5.53
CA ALA A 82 18.95 -13.33 5.25
C ALA A 82 18.60 -12.66 3.91
N ASP A 83 18.29 -13.47 2.89
CA ASP A 83 17.93 -12.99 1.55
C ASP A 83 16.56 -12.30 1.57
N ASP A 84 15.58 -12.84 2.29
CA ASP A 84 14.26 -12.23 2.43
C ASP A 84 14.32 -10.93 3.24
N LEU A 85 15.16 -10.89 4.28
CA LEU A 85 15.37 -9.66 5.05
C LEU A 85 15.95 -8.56 4.17
N ALA A 86 16.96 -8.88 3.35
CA ALA A 86 17.56 -7.95 2.41
C ALA A 86 16.53 -7.45 1.36
N ALA A 87 15.76 -8.37 0.77
CA ALA A 87 14.70 -8.04 -0.17
C ALA A 87 13.63 -7.13 0.45
N CYS A 88 13.24 -7.40 1.70
CA CYS A 88 12.27 -6.57 2.42
C CYS A 88 12.82 -5.17 2.72
N MET A 89 14.09 -5.05 3.14
CA MET A 89 14.73 -3.76 3.39
C MET A 89 14.84 -2.91 2.13
N GLU A 90 15.25 -3.50 1.01
CA GLU A 90 15.31 -2.80 -0.28
C GLU A 90 13.91 -2.39 -0.75
N GLY A 91 12.95 -3.31 -0.66
CA GLY A 91 11.56 -3.06 -1.01
C GLY A 91 10.96 -1.90 -0.22
N ARG A 92 11.26 -1.77 1.08
CA ARG A 92 10.83 -0.64 1.91
C ARG A 92 11.28 0.70 1.37
N VAL A 93 12.55 0.83 0.96
CA VAL A 93 13.09 2.08 0.40
C VAL A 93 12.36 2.43 -0.90
N ARG A 94 12.15 1.44 -1.76
CA ARG A 94 11.46 1.61 -3.04
C ARG A 94 9.97 1.96 -2.86
N LEU A 95 9.29 1.34 -1.90
CA LEU A 95 7.91 1.66 -1.53
C LEU A 95 7.79 3.10 -1.01
N THR A 96 8.64 3.51 -0.05
CA THR A 96 8.63 4.90 0.44
C THR A 96 8.87 5.89 -0.69
N THR A 97 9.80 5.60 -1.60
CA THR A 97 10.08 6.46 -2.74
C THR A 97 8.87 6.57 -3.66
N ALA A 98 8.26 5.44 -4.02
CA ALA A 98 7.08 5.39 -4.86
C ALA A 98 5.87 6.11 -4.22
N ASN A 99 5.67 5.94 -2.91
CA ASN A 99 4.62 6.62 -2.16
C ASN A 99 4.86 8.13 -2.11
N THR A 100 6.06 8.56 -1.71
CA THR A 100 6.39 9.98 -1.55
C THR A 100 6.29 10.73 -2.87
N VAL A 101 6.95 10.22 -3.91
CA VAL A 101 6.96 10.85 -5.25
C VAL A 101 5.58 10.78 -5.90
N GLY A 102 4.93 9.62 -5.81
CA GLY A 102 3.60 9.42 -6.38
C GLY A 102 2.57 10.35 -5.76
N ASN A 103 2.54 10.46 -4.44
CA ASN A 103 1.61 11.35 -3.73
C ASN A 103 1.90 12.81 -4.08
N ALA A 104 3.16 13.26 -3.99
CA ALA A 104 3.52 14.63 -4.35
C ALA A 104 3.09 14.96 -5.80
N SER A 105 3.31 14.04 -6.74
CA SER A 105 2.92 14.22 -8.13
C SER A 105 1.41 14.41 -8.31
N ILE A 106 0.58 13.65 -7.58
CA ILE A 106 -0.87 13.78 -7.66
C ILE A 106 -1.32 15.15 -7.12
N TYR A 107 -0.81 15.58 -5.97
CA TYR A 107 -1.16 16.88 -5.36
C TYR A 107 -0.67 18.09 -6.16
N LEU A 108 0.27 17.91 -7.09
CA LEU A 108 0.74 18.99 -7.97
C LEU A 108 -0.09 19.15 -9.25
N GLN A 109 -1.12 18.32 -9.44
CA GLN A 109 -1.95 18.32 -10.64
C GLN A 109 -3.39 18.76 -10.34
N ASN A 110 -4.05 19.31 -11.36
CA ASN A 110 -5.48 19.59 -11.34
C ASN A 110 -6.18 18.78 -12.42
N SER A 111 -7.50 18.61 -12.27
CA SER A 111 -8.31 18.06 -13.35
C SER A 111 -8.17 18.89 -14.64
N PRO A 112 -8.09 18.25 -15.81
CA PRO A 112 -8.21 18.92 -17.10
C PRO A 112 -9.49 19.77 -17.23
N ALA A 113 -10.57 19.33 -16.57
CA ALA A 113 -11.87 20.01 -16.54
C ALA A 113 -11.99 21.09 -15.44
N CYS A 114 -10.94 21.36 -14.67
CA CYS A 114 -10.99 22.30 -13.56
C CYS A 114 -11.31 23.72 -14.02
N SER A 115 -12.46 24.25 -13.57
CA SER A 115 -12.89 25.64 -13.82
C SER A 115 -12.20 26.69 -12.95
N ARG A 116 -11.49 26.26 -11.88
CA ARG A 116 -10.89 27.14 -10.86
C ARG A 116 -9.42 26.77 -10.57
N ARG A 117 -8.63 26.56 -11.64
CA ARG A 117 -7.26 26.03 -11.57
C ARG A 117 -6.36 26.67 -10.50
N PRO A 118 -6.20 28.02 -10.43
CA PRO A 118 -5.33 28.63 -9.42
C PRO A 118 -5.72 28.29 -7.99
N LEU A 119 -7.02 28.38 -7.66
CA LEU A 119 -7.54 28.10 -6.32
C LEU A 119 -7.39 26.62 -5.93
N CYS A 120 -7.68 25.71 -6.86
CA CYS A 120 -7.51 24.27 -6.61
C CYS A 120 -6.04 23.89 -6.47
N ALA A 121 -5.15 24.44 -7.31
CA ALA A 121 -3.71 24.21 -7.24
C ALA A 121 -3.13 24.67 -5.90
N ASP A 122 -3.49 25.87 -5.45
CA ASP A 122 -3.01 26.39 -4.17
C ASP A 122 -3.56 25.60 -2.99
N SER A 123 -4.81 25.14 -3.07
CA SER A 123 -5.41 24.27 -2.06
C SER A 123 -4.67 22.93 -1.98
N PHE A 124 -4.42 22.26 -3.11
CA PHE A 124 -3.65 21.01 -3.11
C PHE A 124 -2.21 21.17 -2.61
N LYS A 125 -1.51 22.23 -3.02
CA LYS A 125 -0.18 22.56 -2.47
C LYS A 125 -0.23 22.76 -0.96
N ARG A 126 -1.28 23.41 -0.45
CA ARG A 126 -1.49 23.59 0.99
C ARG A 126 -1.69 22.25 1.69
N PHE A 127 -2.52 21.35 1.14
CA PHE A 127 -2.71 20.01 1.71
C PHE A 127 -1.43 19.21 1.73
N LEU A 128 -0.66 19.21 0.63
CA LEU A 128 0.65 18.58 0.57
C LEU A 128 1.61 19.13 1.64
N ARG A 129 1.67 20.47 1.79
CA ARG A 129 2.51 21.11 2.81
C ARG A 129 2.08 20.75 4.23
N ILE A 130 0.78 20.73 4.52
CA ILE A 130 0.26 20.34 5.83
C ILE A 130 0.65 18.89 6.13
N GLY A 131 0.45 17.98 5.19
CA GLY A 131 0.84 16.57 5.34
C GLY A 131 2.34 16.41 5.63
N LEU A 132 3.19 17.11 4.88
CA LEU A 132 4.64 17.05 5.08
C LEU A 132 5.11 17.62 6.43
N ILE A 133 4.43 18.66 6.93
CA ILE A 133 4.84 19.35 8.19
C ILE A 133 4.26 18.65 9.42
N PHE A 134 2.98 18.30 9.39
CA PHE A 134 2.24 17.84 10.56
C PHE A 134 2.06 16.32 10.61
N SER A 135 2.24 15.62 9.48
CA SER A 135 2.14 14.16 9.37
C SER A 135 3.29 13.57 8.54
N PRO A 136 4.57 13.86 8.90
CA PRO A 136 5.71 13.44 8.11
C PRO A 136 5.82 11.92 8.00
N THR A 137 5.47 11.19 9.05
CA THR A 137 5.46 9.71 9.08
C THR A 137 4.55 9.12 8.02
N ASP A 138 3.35 9.68 7.84
CA ASP A 138 2.40 9.21 6.83
C ASP A 138 2.86 9.59 5.42
N SER A 139 3.60 10.71 5.30
CA SER A 139 4.13 11.20 4.04
C SER A 139 5.31 10.38 3.52
N ILE A 140 6.10 9.79 4.42
CA ILE A 140 7.24 8.91 4.10
C ILE A 140 6.95 7.42 4.35
N SER A 141 5.68 7.08 4.58
CA SER A 141 5.25 5.74 4.93
C SER A 141 5.48 4.72 3.80
N HIS A 142 5.68 3.46 4.18
CA HIS A 142 5.73 2.31 3.27
C HIS A 142 4.34 1.84 2.84
N HIS A 143 3.25 2.38 3.42
CA HIS A 143 1.84 2.04 3.19
C HIS A 143 1.31 2.55 1.84
N SER A 144 2.04 2.19 0.77
CA SER A 144 1.95 2.78 -0.55
C SER A 144 0.69 2.33 -1.33
N LEU A 145 0.11 1.19 -0.93
CA LEU A 145 -1.08 0.58 -1.52
C LEU A 145 -2.36 0.83 -0.72
N HIS A 146 -2.30 1.49 0.44
CA HIS A 146 -3.48 1.85 1.21
C HIS A 146 -4.16 3.08 0.64
N GLN A 147 -5.49 3.08 0.67
CA GLN A 147 -6.29 4.25 0.33
C GLN A 147 -6.20 5.26 1.49
N ARG A 148 -5.84 6.52 1.21
CA ARG A 148 -5.71 7.56 2.25
C ARG A 148 -7.02 8.31 2.44
N ASP A 149 -8.04 7.63 2.96
CA ASP A 149 -9.39 8.19 3.14
C ASP A 149 -9.39 9.43 4.05
N GLY A 150 -8.61 9.43 5.13
CA GLY A 150 -8.54 10.58 6.05
C GLY A 150 -7.99 11.87 5.41
N SER A 151 -7.06 11.77 4.45
CA SER A 151 -6.53 12.94 3.74
C SER A 151 -7.48 13.41 2.64
N LEU A 152 -8.16 12.48 1.97
CA LEU A 152 -9.14 12.78 0.93
C LEU A 152 -10.42 13.41 1.51
N ASN A 153 -10.92 12.90 2.64
CA ASN A 153 -12.12 13.44 3.30
C ASN A 153 -11.93 14.90 3.73
N ASN A 154 -10.77 15.23 4.31
CA ASN A 154 -10.43 16.62 4.66
C ASN A 154 -10.38 17.57 3.45
N ILE A 155 -10.08 17.04 2.25
CA ILE A 155 -10.09 17.80 1.00
C ILE A 155 -11.52 17.97 0.49
N CYS A 156 -12.32 16.92 0.56
CA CYS A 156 -13.73 16.93 0.17
C CYS A 156 -14.58 17.87 1.04
N GLU A 157 -14.27 17.95 2.34
CA GLU A 157 -14.96 18.82 3.29
C GLU A 157 -14.52 20.29 3.22
N ASN A 158 -13.36 20.58 2.63
CA ASN A 158 -12.94 21.94 2.33
C ASN A 158 -13.45 22.31 0.92
N ASP A 159 -14.54 23.08 0.82
CA ASP A 159 -15.15 23.62 -0.42
C ASP A 159 -14.19 24.44 -1.34
N LYS A 160 -12.91 24.49 -1.00
CA LYS A 160 -11.83 25.16 -1.72
C LYS A 160 -11.35 24.40 -2.96
N VAL A 161 -11.61 23.09 -3.04
CA VAL A 161 -11.31 22.27 -4.23
C VAL A 161 -12.60 21.98 -4.99
N CYS A 162 -12.58 22.10 -6.32
CA CYS A 162 -13.74 21.76 -7.13
C CYS A 162 -13.93 20.25 -7.27
N TRP A 163 -15.17 19.84 -7.52
CA TRP A 163 -15.52 18.43 -7.66
C TRP A 163 -14.71 17.71 -8.75
N ASP A 164 -14.48 18.35 -9.90
CA ASP A 164 -13.64 17.74 -10.96
C ASP A 164 -12.22 17.41 -10.47
N CYS A 165 -11.63 18.28 -9.64
CA CYS A 165 -10.30 18.07 -9.06
C CYS A 165 -10.32 16.98 -7.99
N ILE A 166 -11.39 16.88 -7.19
CA ILE A 166 -11.55 15.81 -6.21
C ILE A 166 -11.66 14.46 -6.92
N THR A 167 -12.54 14.35 -7.92
CA THR A 167 -12.70 13.12 -8.72
C THR A 167 -11.41 12.74 -9.43
N PHE A 168 -10.70 13.72 -9.99
CA PHE A 168 -9.40 13.49 -10.63
C PHE A 168 -8.34 13.00 -9.62
N LEU A 169 -8.29 13.57 -8.42
CA LEU A 169 -7.40 13.15 -7.33
C LEU A 169 -7.66 11.69 -6.94
N MET A 170 -8.93 11.32 -6.71
CA MET A 170 -9.32 9.95 -6.35
C MET A 170 -8.97 8.95 -7.46
N THR A 171 -9.26 9.30 -8.71
CA THR A 171 -8.95 8.46 -9.88
C THR A 171 -7.43 8.30 -10.04
N SER A 172 -6.68 9.39 -9.84
CA SER A 172 -5.21 9.38 -9.95
C SER A 172 -4.56 8.53 -8.84
N ASP A 173 -5.08 8.57 -7.62
CA ASP A 173 -4.59 7.71 -6.53
C ASP A 173 -4.88 6.22 -6.82
N TYR A 174 -6.10 5.89 -7.28
CA TYR A 174 -6.43 4.53 -7.69
C TYR A 174 -5.46 4.01 -8.76
N GLU A 175 -5.25 4.78 -9.84
CA GLU A 175 -4.33 4.41 -10.91
C GLU A 175 -2.87 4.32 -10.43
N ARG A 176 -2.45 5.18 -9.51
CA ARG A 176 -1.12 5.09 -8.89
C ARG A 176 -0.96 3.78 -8.12
N ARG A 177 -1.94 3.40 -7.29
CA ARG A 177 -1.91 2.16 -6.52
C ARG A 177 -1.96 0.93 -7.43
N ARG A 178 -2.77 0.97 -8.49
CA ARG A 178 -2.84 -0.10 -9.51
C ARG A 178 -1.50 -0.30 -10.21
N LYS A 179 -0.85 0.78 -10.66
CA LYS A 179 0.49 0.70 -11.28
C LYS A 179 1.55 0.21 -10.31
N LEU A 180 1.48 0.65 -9.05
CA LEU A 180 2.39 0.18 -8.02
C LEU A 180 2.22 -1.33 -7.75
N TRP A 181 0.97 -1.81 -7.75
CA TRP A 181 0.66 -3.24 -7.64
C TRP A 181 1.28 -4.06 -8.76
N GLU A 182 1.17 -3.60 -10.02
CA GLU A 182 1.74 -4.28 -11.18
C GLU A 182 3.26 -4.51 -11.04
N ILE A 183 3.98 -3.57 -10.45
CA ILE A 183 5.43 -3.65 -10.23
C ILE A 183 5.83 -4.18 -8.85
N LEU A 184 4.87 -4.48 -7.97
CA LEU A 184 5.13 -4.90 -6.59
C LEU A 184 6.07 -6.11 -6.48
N PRO A 185 5.97 -7.16 -7.31
CA PRO A 185 6.93 -8.26 -7.26
C PRO A 185 8.36 -7.78 -7.50
N SER A 186 8.55 -6.94 -8.51
CA SER A 186 9.86 -6.38 -8.85
C SER A 186 10.41 -5.48 -7.75
N ILE A 187 9.55 -4.84 -6.93
CA ILE A 187 9.95 -4.04 -5.77
C ILE A 187 10.76 -4.87 -4.77
N PHE A 188 10.40 -6.14 -4.62
CA PHE A 188 11.06 -7.09 -3.74
C PHE A 188 12.03 -8.03 -4.46
N GLY A 189 12.40 -7.72 -5.72
CA GLY A 189 13.33 -8.54 -6.51
C GLY A 189 12.75 -9.89 -6.95
N LEU A 190 11.42 -10.03 -6.96
CA LEU A 190 10.73 -11.23 -7.41
C LEU A 190 10.41 -11.17 -8.91
N GLU A 191 10.13 -12.34 -9.49
CA GLU A 191 9.58 -12.45 -10.85
C GLU A 191 8.20 -11.79 -10.95
N ASP A 192 7.76 -11.50 -12.18
CA ASP A 192 6.46 -10.86 -12.38
C ASP A 192 5.28 -11.76 -11.94
N TRP A 193 4.10 -11.15 -11.81
CA TRP A 193 2.88 -11.83 -11.39
C TRP A 193 2.50 -13.03 -12.25
N LYS A 194 2.87 -13.06 -13.54
CA LYS A 194 2.52 -14.16 -14.44
C LYS A 194 3.34 -15.40 -14.08
N HIS A 195 4.65 -15.23 -13.86
CA HIS A 195 5.54 -16.32 -13.49
C HIS A 195 5.24 -16.85 -12.08
N LEU A 196 5.04 -15.95 -11.12
CA LEU A 196 4.72 -16.34 -9.74
C LEU A 196 3.43 -17.17 -9.64
N ARG A 197 2.40 -16.85 -10.44
CA ARG A 197 1.14 -17.62 -10.48
C ARG A 197 1.27 -18.94 -11.23
N ALA A 198 2.12 -19.00 -12.26
CA ALA A 198 2.34 -20.24 -13.00
C ALA A 198 3.08 -21.29 -12.16
N ALA A 199 4.00 -20.86 -11.29
CA ALA A 199 4.78 -21.73 -10.40
C ALA A 199 3.91 -22.51 -9.39
N GLU A 200 2.69 -22.06 -9.08
CA GLU A 200 1.78 -22.70 -8.14
C GLU A 200 0.96 -23.85 -8.77
N SER A 201 0.92 -23.92 -10.09
CA SER A 201 0.15 -24.92 -10.84
C SER A 201 1.01 -26.10 -11.32
N ALA A 202 2.29 -26.14 -10.94
CA ALA A 202 3.29 -27.14 -11.34
C ALA A 202 3.66 -28.06 -10.17
#